data_AF-A0AAQ4CU16-F1
#
_entry.id   AF-A0AAQ4CU16-F1
#
_cell.length_a   1.000
_cell.length_b   1.000
_cell.length_c   1.000
_cell.angle_alpha   90.00
_cell.angle_beta   90.00
_cell.angle_gamma   90.00
#
_symmetry.space_group_name_H-M   'P 1'
#
loop_
_entity.id
_entity.type
_entity.pdbx_description
1 polymer ?
#
loop_
_entity_poly.entity_id
_entity_poly.type
_entity_poly.pdbx_seq_one_letter_code
_entity_poly.pdbx_strand_id
1 'polypeptide(L)'
;MEKLSDLEFRALEILRKDSRISITKLAKTLNISRNTASNLIKSLRRKGVKFTIQYHNEPFIAFVISESCKDECYKLLDGRFMNIIRANTLEELQNKLSNIREKENVFIAKSDFVVKCDYCGKEIYDSPLTYKVGRKTYYACCNSCLTELKRKFARKTYMI
;
A
#
# COMPACT_ATOMS: atom_id res chain seq x y z
N MET A 1 3.17 -17.26 -28.67
CA MET A 1 2.91 -17.05 -27.23
C MET A 1 3.29 -18.34 -26.53
N GLU A 2 4.31 -18.34 -25.64
CA GLU A 2 4.73 -19.57 -24.95
C GLU A 2 3.61 -20.08 -24.04
N LYS A 3 3.34 -21.39 -24.09
CA LYS A 3 2.31 -22.02 -23.25
C LYS A 3 2.75 -22.03 -21.78
N LEU A 4 1.83 -21.71 -20.88
CA LEU A 4 2.06 -21.79 -19.43
C LEU A 4 2.00 -23.26 -18.98
N SER A 5 2.88 -23.63 -18.05
CA SER A 5 2.78 -24.92 -17.36
C SER A 5 1.66 -24.90 -16.31
N ASP A 6 1.21 -26.08 -15.88
CA ASP A 6 0.19 -26.20 -14.82
C ASP A 6 0.65 -25.52 -13.52
N LEU A 7 1.94 -25.64 -13.18
CA LEU A 7 2.52 -25.01 -12.00
C LEU A 7 2.55 -23.48 -12.13
N GLU A 8 2.87 -22.96 -13.32
CA GLU A 8 2.81 -21.52 -13.61
C GLU A 8 1.37 -20.98 -13.50
N PHE A 9 0.38 -21.75 -13.95
CA PHE A 9 -1.03 -21.39 -13.85
C PHE A 9 -1.50 -21.32 -12.39
N ARG A 10 -1.17 -22.33 -11.57
CA ARG A 10 -1.47 -22.33 -10.13
C ARG A 10 -0.80 -21.16 -9.41
N ALA A 11 0.44 -20.84 -9.77
CA ALA A 11 1.14 -19.70 -9.20
C ALA A 11 0.47 -18.37 -9.57
N LEU A 12 -0.04 -18.22 -10.80
CA LEU A 12 -0.78 -17.04 -11.22
C LEU A 12 -2.05 -16.83 -10.41
N GLU A 13 -2.81 -17.89 -10.09
CA GLU A 13 -4.01 -17.74 -9.24
C GLU A 13 -3.68 -17.24 -7.83
N ILE A 14 -2.54 -17.65 -7.27
CA ILE A 14 -2.06 -17.14 -5.98
C ILE A 14 -1.63 -15.68 -6.11
N LEU A 15 -0.84 -15.36 -7.14
CA LEU A 15 -0.32 -14.01 -7.40
C LEU A 15 -1.41 -13.02 -7.79
N ARG A 16 -2.52 -13.48 -8.37
CA ARG A 16 -3.71 -12.67 -8.65
C ARG A 16 -4.42 -12.26 -7.35
N LYS A 17 -4.43 -13.13 -6.34
CA LYS A 17 -5.01 -12.85 -5.02
C LYS A 17 -4.06 -12.06 -4.11
N ASP A 18 -2.76 -12.32 -4.19
CA ASP A 18 -1.71 -11.64 -3.42
C ASP A 18 -0.45 -11.48 -4.29
N SER A 19 -0.38 -10.39 -5.06
CA SER A 19 0.75 -10.11 -5.97
C SER A 19 2.06 -9.80 -5.26
N ARG A 20 2.03 -9.57 -3.95
CA ARG A 20 3.18 -9.22 -3.11
C ARG A 20 3.64 -10.38 -2.22
N ILE A 21 3.09 -11.58 -2.43
CA ILE A 21 3.50 -12.79 -1.71
C ILE A 21 5.02 -13.01 -1.81
N SER A 22 5.66 -13.33 -0.68
CA SER A 22 7.09 -13.62 -0.67
C SER A 22 7.39 -14.96 -1.35
N ILE A 23 8.58 -15.09 -1.95
CA ILE A 23 9.02 -16.36 -2.59
C ILE A 23 8.93 -17.53 -1.59
N THR A 24 9.29 -17.31 -0.33
CA THR A 24 9.20 -18.34 0.72
C THR A 24 7.76 -18.79 0.98
N LYS A 25 6.81 -17.83 1.03
CA LYS A 25 5.40 -18.15 1.28
C LYS A 25 4.77 -18.82 0.05
N LEU A 26 5.07 -18.32 -1.15
CA LEU A 26 4.65 -18.92 -2.42
C LEU A 26 5.14 -20.37 -2.56
N ALA A 27 6.41 -20.62 -2.23
CA ALA A 27 7.01 -21.96 -2.26
C ALA A 27 6.26 -22.93 -1.34
N LYS A 28 5.98 -22.50 -0.10
CA LYS A 28 5.18 -23.30 0.85
C LYS A 28 3.77 -23.58 0.33
N THR A 29 3.08 -22.57 -0.21
CA THR A 29 1.70 -22.73 -0.71
C THR A 29 1.63 -23.65 -1.92
N LEU A 30 2.63 -23.62 -2.80
CA LEU A 30 2.71 -24.51 -3.97
C LEU A 30 3.35 -25.86 -3.70
N ASN A 31 3.79 -26.12 -2.45
CA ASN A 31 4.55 -27.30 -2.06
C ASN A 31 5.77 -27.57 -2.95
N ILE A 32 6.58 -26.53 -3.20
CA ILE A 32 7.80 -26.59 -4.01
C ILE A 32 9.00 -25.99 -3.25
N SER A 33 10.21 -26.25 -3.75
CA SER A 33 11.41 -25.61 -3.20
C SER A 33 11.40 -24.09 -3.45
N ARG A 34 12.10 -23.34 -2.58
CA ARG A 34 12.32 -21.89 -2.79
C ARG A 34 13.01 -21.60 -4.14
N ASN A 35 13.93 -22.47 -4.56
CA ASN A 35 14.62 -22.34 -5.83
C ASN A 35 13.65 -22.51 -7.01
N THR A 36 12.77 -23.51 -6.94
CA THR A 36 11.72 -23.75 -7.95
C THR A 36 10.76 -22.56 -8.02
N ALA A 37 10.32 -22.03 -6.88
CA ALA A 37 9.46 -20.84 -6.84
C ALA A 37 10.15 -19.61 -7.46
N SER A 38 11.44 -19.40 -7.18
CA SER A 38 12.22 -18.31 -7.79
C SER A 38 12.33 -18.46 -9.31
N ASN A 39 12.64 -19.66 -9.79
CA ASN A 39 12.72 -19.95 -11.23
C ASN A 39 11.36 -19.83 -11.92
N LEU A 40 10.28 -20.21 -11.25
CA LEU A 40 8.92 -20.04 -11.72
C LEU A 40 8.58 -18.56 -11.92
N ILE A 41 8.88 -17.70 -10.94
CA ILE A 41 8.66 -16.25 -11.06
C ILE A 41 9.48 -15.65 -12.21
N LYS A 42 10.74 -16.09 -12.39
CA LYS A 42 11.57 -15.69 -13.53
C LYS A 42 10.96 -16.12 -14.87
N SER A 43 10.46 -17.35 -14.95
CA SER A 43 9.82 -17.91 -16.15
C SER A 43 8.56 -17.13 -16.52
N LEU A 44 7.68 -16.88 -15.56
CA LEU A 44 6.48 -16.05 -15.74
C LEU A 44 6.83 -14.64 -16.26
N ARG A 45 7.86 -14.00 -15.70
CA ARG A 45 8.36 -12.69 -16.20
C ARG A 45 8.85 -12.74 -17.63
N ARG A 46 9.62 -13.77 -17.99
CA ARG A 46 10.11 -13.99 -19.36
C ARG A 46 8.95 -14.19 -20.34
N LYS A 47 7.86 -14.82 -19.89
CA LYS A 47 6.62 -15.00 -20.65
C LYS A 47 5.71 -13.77 -20.69
N GLY A 48 6.18 -12.62 -20.20
CA GLY A 48 5.46 -11.34 -20.28
C GLY A 48 4.50 -11.07 -19.13
N VAL A 49 4.46 -11.92 -18.09
CA VAL A 49 3.63 -11.65 -16.91
C VAL A 49 4.24 -10.49 -16.12
N LYS A 50 3.49 -9.39 -16.05
CA LYS A 50 3.82 -8.24 -15.20
C LYS A 50 3.10 -8.42 -13.86
N PHE A 51 3.85 -8.53 -12.78
CA PHE A 51 3.30 -8.66 -11.42
C PHE A 51 2.85 -7.33 -10.81
N THR A 52 2.53 -6.34 -11.66
CA THR A 52 2.03 -5.05 -11.23
C THR A 52 0.52 -5.06 -11.41
N ILE A 53 -0.20 -5.11 -10.29
CA ILE A 53 -1.62 -4.74 -10.32
C ILE A 53 -1.62 -3.21 -10.55
N GLN A 54 -1.87 -2.78 -11.78
CA GLN A 54 -2.18 -1.39 -12.08
C GLN A 54 -3.70 -1.30 -12.15
N TYR A 55 -4.31 -0.89 -11.05
CA TYR A 55 -5.68 -0.39 -11.09
C TYR A 55 -5.58 1.13 -11.06
N HIS A 56 -5.61 1.75 -12.23
CA HIS A 56 -5.72 3.20 -12.38
C HIS A 56 -7.17 3.61 -12.09
N ASN A 57 -7.58 3.47 -10.84
CA ASN A 57 -8.73 4.23 -10.36
C ASN A 57 -8.18 5.53 -9.80
N GLU A 58 -8.75 6.66 -10.22
CA GLU A 58 -8.60 7.93 -9.51
C GLU A 58 -9.09 7.68 -8.07
N PRO A 59 -8.20 7.64 -7.06
CA PRO A 59 -8.60 7.30 -5.71
C PRO A 59 -9.56 8.35 -5.17
N PHE A 60 -10.52 7.88 -4.37
CA PHE A 60 -11.32 8.76 -3.54
C PHE A 60 -10.46 9.23 -2.36
N ILE A 61 -10.45 10.54 -2.16
CA ILE A 61 -9.86 11.18 -0.99
C ILE A 61 -10.99 11.87 -0.23
N ALA A 62 -11.22 11.47 1.01
CA ALA A 62 -12.10 12.18 1.91
C ALA A 62 -11.30 12.93 2.98
N PHE A 63 -11.60 14.21 3.14
CA PHE A 63 -11.15 15.03 4.25
C PHE A 63 -12.25 15.06 5.29
N VAL A 64 -11.95 14.59 6.50
CA VAL A 64 -12.92 14.47 7.58
C VAL A 64 -12.45 15.27 8.79
N ILE A 65 -13.25 16.24 9.21
CA ILE A 65 -13.00 16.98 10.45
C ILE A 65 -13.62 16.19 11.62
N SER A 66 -12.79 15.86 12.62
CA SER A 66 -13.20 15.17 13.84
C SER A 66 -12.33 15.56 15.04
N GLU A 67 -12.78 15.21 16.25
CA GLU A 67 -12.04 15.50 17.49
C GLU A 67 -10.80 14.62 17.69
N SER A 68 -10.75 13.46 17.02
CA SER A 68 -9.64 12.52 17.14
C SER A 68 -8.89 12.32 15.82
N CYS A 69 -7.59 12.03 15.94
CA CYS A 69 -6.74 11.60 14.84
C CYS A 69 -6.64 10.08 14.82
N LYS A 70 -6.95 9.46 13.67
CA LYS A 70 -6.89 7.99 13.54
C LYS A 70 -5.61 7.51 12.85
N ASP A 71 -5.31 8.07 11.68
CA ASP A 71 -4.17 7.68 10.83
C ASP A 71 -3.47 8.92 10.23
N GLU A 72 -3.72 9.23 8.96
CA GLU A 72 -3.21 10.40 8.25
C GLU A 72 -4.03 11.63 8.65
N CYS A 73 -3.49 12.49 9.50
CA CYS A 73 -4.23 13.65 10.02
C CYS A 73 -3.37 14.91 10.21
N TYR A 74 -4.03 16.07 10.19
CA TYR A 74 -3.44 17.37 10.51
C TYR A 74 -4.25 18.06 11.60
N LYS A 75 -3.58 18.59 12.62
CA LYS A 75 -4.23 19.38 13.68
C LYS A 75 -4.59 20.76 13.15
N LEU A 76 -5.82 21.16 13.33
CA LEU A 76 -6.37 22.46 12.95
C LEU A 76 -6.16 23.49 14.08
N LEU A 77 -6.36 24.77 13.76
CA LEU A 77 -6.14 25.89 14.69
C LEU A 77 -7.11 25.86 15.88
N ASP A 78 -8.31 25.36 15.68
CA ASP A 78 -9.35 25.18 16.70
C ASP A 78 -9.13 23.94 17.59
N GLY A 79 -8.04 23.20 17.38
CA GLY A 79 -7.70 22.02 18.15
C GLY A 79 -8.23 20.70 17.57
N ARG A 80 -9.14 20.73 16.59
CA ARG A 80 -9.67 19.54 15.90
C ARG A 80 -8.65 18.95 14.93
N PHE A 81 -9.01 17.83 14.30
CA PHE A 81 -8.17 17.15 13.32
C PHE A 81 -8.87 17.04 11.96
N MET A 82 -8.15 17.38 10.90
CA MET A 82 -8.49 17.02 9.53
C MET A 82 -7.84 15.66 9.21
N ASN A 83 -8.64 14.60 9.23
CA ASN A 83 -8.26 13.26 8.81
C ASN A 83 -8.37 13.13 7.30
N ILE A 84 -7.37 12.51 6.68
CA ILE A 84 -7.34 12.21 5.24
C ILE A 84 -7.56 10.71 5.08
N ILE A 85 -8.60 10.35 4.34
CA ILE A 85 -9.01 8.97 4.10
C ILE A 85 -8.89 8.70 2.61
N ARG A 86 -8.10 7.69 2.25
CA ARG A 86 -7.92 7.26 0.87
C ARG A 86 -8.65 5.95 0.63
N ALA A 87 -9.32 5.81 -0.49
CA ALA A 87 -10.03 4.60 -0.87
C ALA A 87 -10.04 4.43 -2.40
N ASN A 88 -9.98 3.18 -2.86
CA ASN A 88 -9.93 2.85 -4.29
C ASN A 88 -11.32 2.62 -4.87
N THR A 89 -12.30 2.36 -4.01
CA THR A 89 -13.72 2.18 -4.35
C THR A 89 -14.61 3.00 -3.42
N LEU A 90 -15.82 3.33 -3.88
CA LEU A 90 -16.80 4.03 -3.06
C LEU A 90 -17.22 3.20 -1.83
N GLU A 91 -17.33 1.88 -1.99
CA GLU A 91 -17.66 0.96 -0.90
C GLU A 91 -16.57 0.95 0.18
N GLU A 92 -15.30 0.91 -0.22
CA GLU A 92 -14.18 1.02 0.72
C GLU A 92 -14.22 2.37 1.46
N LEU A 93 -14.52 3.46 0.74
CA LEU A 93 -14.66 4.78 1.34
C LEU A 93 -15.77 4.82 2.39
N GLN A 94 -16.96 4.30 2.04
CA GLN A 94 -18.10 4.21 2.94
C GLN A 94 -17.74 3.41 4.20
N ASN A 95 -17.09 2.26 4.04
CA ASN A 95 -16.64 1.44 5.17
C ASN A 95 -15.65 2.16 6.06
N LYS A 96 -14.68 2.90 5.50
CA LYS A 96 -13.73 3.70 6.28
C LYS A 96 -14.39 4.85 7.01
N LEU A 97 -15.31 5.57 6.36
CA LEU A 97 -16.06 6.67 6.96
C LEU A 97 -16.99 6.21 8.08
N SER A 98 -17.61 5.03 7.97
CA SER A 98 -18.44 4.44 9.03
C SER A 98 -17.65 4.17 10.31
N ASN A 99 -16.35 3.91 10.19
CA ASN A 99 -15.46 3.64 11.32
C ASN A 99 -14.87 4.90 12.00
N ILE A 100 -15.34 6.09 11.62
CA ILE A 100 -14.97 7.36 12.26
C ILE A 100 -16.17 7.87 13.05
N ARG A 101 -15.98 7.98 14.37
CA ARG A 101 -16.94 8.57 15.30
C ARG A 101 -16.80 10.10 15.25
N GLU A 102 -17.88 10.81 15.57
CA GLU A 102 -17.86 12.29 15.72
C GLU A 102 -17.36 13.03 14.47
N LYS A 103 -17.81 12.57 13.30
CA LYS A 103 -17.54 13.23 12.01
C LYS A 103 -18.46 14.44 11.84
N GLU A 104 -17.89 15.63 11.85
CA GLU A 104 -18.64 16.87 11.67
C GLU A 104 -18.83 17.22 10.19
N ASN A 105 -17.73 17.20 9.43
CA ASN A 105 -17.70 17.57 8.02
C ASN A 105 -16.91 16.55 7.22
N VAL A 106 -17.41 16.18 6.03
CA VAL A 106 -16.77 15.24 5.11
C VAL A 106 -16.74 15.86 3.72
N PHE A 107 -15.54 16.10 3.20
CA PHE A 107 -15.31 16.58 1.83
C PHE A 107 -14.73 15.43 1.01
N ILE A 108 -15.42 15.00 -0.04
CA ILE A 108 -14.96 13.90 -0.91
C ILE A 108 -14.49 14.50 -2.23
N ALA A 109 -13.25 14.20 -2.60
CA ALA A 109 -12.68 14.49 -3.90
C ALA A 109 -12.31 13.18 -4.59
N LYS A 110 -12.57 13.12 -5.90
CA LYS A 110 -11.95 12.14 -6.78
C LYS A 110 -10.75 12.82 -7.42
N SER A 111 -9.55 12.29 -7.23
CA SER A 111 -8.33 13.00 -7.58
C SER A 111 -7.31 12.09 -8.22
N ASP A 112 -6.63 12.60 -9.25
CA ASP A 112 -5.45 11.97 -9.88
C ASP A 112 -4.18 12.10 -9.01
N PHE A 113 -4.31 12.57 -7.78
CA PHE A 113 -3.18 12.78 -6.90
C PHE A 113 -2.62 11.44 -6.40
N VAL A 114 -1.56 10.99 -7.06
CA VAL A 114 -0.84 9.77 -6.70
C VAL A 114 0.29 10.06 -5.72
N VAL A 115 0.22 9.46 -4.53
CA VAL A 115 1.29 9.54 -3.53
C VAL A 115 2.45 8.64 -3.97
N LYS A 116 3.69 9.11 -3.85
CA LYS A 116 4.88 8.29 -4.09
C LYS A 116 5.48 7.79 -2.77
N CYS A 117 6.02 6.58 -2.81
CA CYS A 117 6.76 5.99 -1.69
C CYS A 117 8.06 6.77 -1.45
N ASP A 118 8.24 7.27 -0.23
CA ASP A 118 9.43 8.05 0.16
C ASP A 118 10.72 7.23 0.22
N TYR A 119 10.63 5.90 0.13
CA TYR A 119 11.78 5.02 0.08
C TYR A 119 12.18 4.62 -1.34
N CYS A 120 11.23 4.06 -2.10
CA CYS A 120 11.52 3.45 -3.41
C CYS A 120 11.03 4.27 -4.61
N GLY A 121 10.33 5.38 -4.37
CA GLY A 121 9.83 6.29 -5.40
C GLY A 121 8.63 5.79 -6.22
N LYS A 122 8.17 4.56 -5.97
CA LYS A 122 7.00 4.00 -6.67
C LYS A 122 5.71 4.71 -6.27
N GLU A 123 4.82 4.82 -7.24
CA GLU A 123 3.44 5.27 -7.04
C GLU A 123 2.68 4.32 -6.11
N ILE A 124 1.90 4.90 -5.21
CA ILE A 124 1.04 4.23 -4.25
C ILE A 124 -0.41 4.49 -4.67
N TYR A 125 -1.05 3.46 -5.21
CA TYR A 125 -2.45 3.52 -5.58
C TYR A 125 -3.37 3.06 -4.44
N ASP A 126 -2.86 2.23 -3.51
CA ASP A 126 -3.61 1.78 -2.34
C ASP A 126 -3.45 2.75 -1.14
N SER A 127 -4.04 2.38 0.01
CA SER A 127 -3.76 3.08 1.26
C SER A 127 -2.28 2.96 1.65
N PRO A 128 -1.53 4.07 1.77
CA PRO A 128 -0.12 4.03 2.14
C PRO A 128 0.05 3.62 3.60
N LEU A 129 1.16 2.94 3.89
CA LEU A 129 1.64 2.83 5.27
C LEU A 129 2.32 4.13 5.66
N THR A 130 1.96 4.71 6.80
CA THR A 130 2.50 6.01 7.25
C THR A 130 3.53 5.85 8.38
N TYR A 131 4.57 6.68 8.37
CA TYR A 131 5.53 6.82 9.46
C TYR A 131 5.77 8.29 9.79
N LYS A 132 5.52 8.69 11.03
CA LYS A 132 5.64 10.08 11.48
C LYS A 132 7.00 10.32 12.13
N VAL A 133 7.71 11.34 11.66
CA VAL A 133 8.98 11.82 12.23
C VAL A 133 8.87 13.32 12.48
N GLY A 134 8.79 13.70 13.75
CA GLY A 134 8.49 15.08 14.13
C GLY A 134 7.15 15.55 13.55
N ARG A 135 7.18 16.60 12.71
CA ARG A 135 6.00 17.16 12.03
C ARG A 135 5.76 16.60 10.62
N LYS A 136 6.64 15.73 10.11
CA LYS A 136 6.52 15.18 8.75
C LYS A 136 5.95 13.76 8.79
N THR A 137 5.03 13.48 7.87
CA THR A 137 4.51 12.14 7.60
C THR A 137 5.19 11.60 6.34
N TYR A 138 5.78 10.42 6.44
CA TYR A 138 6.37 9.68 5.33
C TYR A 138 5.49 8.51 4.93
N TYR A 139 5.46 8.19 3.64
CA TYR A 139 4.60 7.20 3.03
C TYR A 139 5.42 6.02 2.47
N ALA A 140 4.94 4.80 2.74
CA ALA A 140 5.54 3.56 2.27
C ALA A 140 4.51 2.69 1.53
N CYS A 141 4.91 2.18 0.36
CA CYS A 141 4.07 1.29 -0.46
C CYS A 141 3.95 -0.15 0.09
N CYS A 142 4.83 -0.54 1.02
CA CYS A 142 4.85 -1.87 1.63
C CYS A 142 5.62 -1.91 2.95
N ASN A 143 5.43 -2.98 3.73
CA ASN A 143 6.10 -3.17 5.02
C ASN A 143 7.63 -3.12 4.92
N SER A 144 8.22 -3.64 3.85
CA SER A 144 9.67 -3.57 3.66
C SER A 144 10.17 -2.12 3.51
N CYS A 145 9.46 -1.29 2.73
CA CYS A 145 9.80 0.14 2.61
C CYS A 145 9.62 0.86 3.95
N LEU A 146 8.58 0.53 4.72
CA LEU A 146 8.34 1.10 6.04
C LEU A 146 9.49 0.77 7.02
N THR A 147 9.94 -0.48 7.04
CA THR A 147 11.06 -0.92 7.90
C THR A 147 12.35 -0.17 7.56
N GLU A 148 12.67 -0.02 6.28
CA GLU A 148 13.87 0.70 5.85
C GLU A 148 13.77 2.21 6.14
N LEU A 149 12.60 2.83 5.98
CA LEU A 149 12.37 4.22 6.38
C LEU A 149 12.61 4.42 7.88
N LYS A 150 12.03 3.56 8.72
CA LYS A 150 12.24 3.61 10.18
C LYS A 150 13.73 3.51 10.53
N ARG A 151 14.45 2.56 9.92
CA ARG A 151 15.89 2.38 10.11
C ARG A 151 16.71 3.59 9.66
N LYS A 152 16.37 4.19 8.52
CA LYS A 152 17.04 5.40 7.99
C LYS A 152 16.95 6.56 8.96
N PHE A 153 15.79 6.81 9.57
CA PHE A 153 15.60 7.91 10.51
C PHE A 153 16.09 7.59 11.93
N ALA A 154 16.04 6.33 12.37
CA ALA A 154 16.63 5.90 13.64
C ALA A 154 18.15 6.18 13.71
N ARG A 155 18.88 6.02 12.59
CA ARG A 155 20.31 6.32 12.51
C ARG A 155 20.64 7.81 12.64
N LYS A 156 19.70 8.70 12.29
CA LYS A 156 19.90 10.15 12.34
C LYS A 156 19.76 10.73 13.74
N THR A 157 19.08 10.05 14.66
CA THR A 157 18.89 10.50 16.05
C THR A 157 20.14 10.32 16.90
N TYR A 158 21.12 9.50 16.48
CA TYR A 158 22.38 9.24 17.18
C TYR A 158 23.57 10.09 16.68
N MET A 159 23.31 11.12 15.85
CA MET A 159 24.34 12.03 15.32
C MET A 159 24.03 13.50 15.65
N ILE A 160 23.35 13.74 16.77
CA ILE A 160 23.17 15.07 17.38
C ILE A 160 23.54 14.95 18.84
#